data_AF-A0A970XRL9-F1
#
_entry.id   AF-A0A970XRL9-F1
#
_cell.length_a   1.000
_cell.length_b   1.000
_cell.length_c   1.000
_cell.angle_alpha   90.00
_cell.angle_beta   90.00
_cell.angle_gamma   90.00
#
_symmetry.space_group_name_H-M   'P 1'
#
loop_
_entity.id
_entity.type
_entity.pdbx_description
1 polymer ?
#
loop_
_entity_poly.entity_id
_entity_poly.type
_entity_poly.pdbx_seq_one_letter_code
_entity_poly.pdbx_strand_id
1 'polypeptide(L)'
;MSENNTSTIISKVWSMCGVLYDDGVSYGDYLEQLTYMIFLKMADEYSRPPYNRNLGIPQGYTWADMNSLSGVDLEQQYKRTLEKLAEKPGILGEIFTGAQNKISEAAKLARIVKMIDDENWVSMSTDVKGDIYEGLLEKNAEDTKSGAGQYFTPRALIQAMVECLRPEPMKTIA
;
A
#
# COMPACT_ATOMS: atom_id res chain seq x y z
N MET A 1 5.75 -21.18 4.82
CA MET A 1 6.42 -20.10 5.57
C MET A 1 5.70 -19.97 6.90
N SER A 2 6.41 -19.96 8.02
CA SER A 2 5.85 -20.05 9.38
C SER A 2 5.19 -18.74 9.82
N GLU A 3 4.13 -18.84 10.64
CA GLU A 3 3.35 -17.72 11.22
C GLU A 3 4.22 -16.60 11.83
N ASN A 4 5.44 -16.93 12.30
CA ASN A 4 6.41 -15.96 12.84
C ASN A 4 6.87 -14.90 11.83
N ASN A 5 6.90 -15.19 10.53
CA ASN A 5 7.27 -14.18 9.53
C ASN A 5 6.12 -13.18 9.30
N THR A 6 4.86 -13.65 9.37
CA THR A 6 3.65 -12.82 9.21
C THR A 6 3.52 -11.78 10.33
N SER A 7 3.70 -12.19 11.59
CA SER A 7 3.63 -11.25 12.73
C SER A 7 4.76 -10.20 12.70
N THR A 8 5.93 -10.60 12.20
CA THR A 8 7.10 -9.72 12.07
C THR A 8 6.88 -8.64 11.00
N ILE A 9 6.36 -9.00 9.81
CA ILE A 9 6.09 -8.02 8.75
C ILE A 9 4.98 -7.05 9.16
N ILE A 10 3.91 -7.56 9.77
CA ILE A 10 2.82 -6.72 10.28
C ILE A 10 3.37 -5.69 11.27
N SER A 11 4.24 -6.12 12.19
CA SER A 11 4.91 -5.22 13.15
C SER A 11 5.80 -4.18 12.46
N LYS A 12 6.50 -4.51 11.38
CA LYS A 12 7.29 -3.56 10.58
C LYS A 12 6.40 -2.53 9.89
N VAL A 13 5.30 -2.97 9.29
CA VAL A 13 4.30 -2.08 8.68
C VAL A 13 3.72 -1.12 9.71
N TRP A 14 3.36 -1.61 10.91
CA TRP A 14 2.95 -0.75 12.02
C TRP A 14 4.02 0.25 12.43
N SER A 15 5.30 -0.15 12.42
CA SER A 15 6.40 0.78 12.66
C SER A 15 6.50 1.85 11.58
N MET A 16 6.17 1.58 10.32
CA MET A 16 6.12 2.59 9.25
C MET A 16 4.97 3.57 9.51
N CYS A 17 3.80 3.07 9.90
CA CYS A 17 2.65 3.91 10.29
C CYS A 17 2.99 4.85 11.45
N GLY A 18 3.71 4.36 12.47
CA GLY A 18 4.16 5.17 13.60
C GLY A 18 5.06 6.34 13.16
N VAL A 19 5.98 6.10 12.23
CA VAL A 19 6.86 7.16 11.68
C VAL A 19 6.05 8.27 11.00
N LEU A 20 4.99 7.90 10.30
CA LEU A 20 4.12 8.84 9.58
C LEU A 20 3.16 9.58 10.52
N TYR A 21 2.65 8.88 11.53
CA TYR A 21 1.85 9.49 12.60
C TYR A 21 2.62 10.61 13.31
N ASP A 22 3.91 10.38 13.60
CA ASP A 22 4.80 11.39 14.19
C ASP A 22 5.10 12.57 13.24
N ASP A 23 4.76 12.48 11.95
CA ASP A 23 4.83 13.57 10.95
C ASP A 23 3.55 14.40 10.89
N GLY A 24 2.56 14.10 11.72
CA GLY A 24 1.24 14.73 11.66
C GLY A 24 0.42 14.29 10.45
N VAL A 25 0.84 13.24 9.76
CA VAL A 25 0.10 12.62 8.65
C VAL A 25 -1.05 11.81 9.23
N SER A 26 -2.26 12.02 8.71
CA SER A 26 -3.45 11.33 9.22
C SER A 26 -3.41 9.83 8.90
N TYR A 27 -4.23 9.04 9.61
CA TYR A 27 -4.31 7.59 9.41
C TYR A 27 -4.66 7.18 7.98
N GLY A 28 -5.64 7.86 7.37
CA GLY A 28 -6.00 7.67 5.97
C GLY A 28 -4.86 8.02 5.01
N ASP A 29 -4.15 9.11 5.30
CA ASP A 29 -3.08 9.60 4.42
C ASP A 29 -1.90 8.63 4.39
N TYR A 30 -1.44 8.12 5.54
CA TYR A 30 -0.32 7.20 5.52
C TYR A 30 -0.69 5.85 4.88
N LEU A 31 -1.92 5.37 5.05
CA LEU A 31 -2.39 4.13 4.41
C LEU A 31 -2.30 4.25 2.89
N GLU A 32 -2.74 5.39 2.36
CA GLU A 32 -2.64 5.73 0.94
C GLU A 32 -1.17 5.74 0.47
N GLN A 33 -0.28 6.41 1.21
CA GLN A 33 1.16 6.46 0.85
C GLN A 33 1.82 5.09 0.87
N LEU A 34 1.56 4.28 1.90
CA LEU A 34 2.08 2.92 1.98
C LEU A 34 1.55 2.05 0.84
N THR A 35 0.28 2.20 0.48
CA THR A 35 -0.34 1.47 -0.65
C THR A 35 0.40 1.77 -1.95
N TYR A 36 0.67 3.04 -2.25
CA TYR A 36 1.40 3.44 -3.46
C TYR A 36 2.82 2.87 -3.49
N MET A 37 3.55 2.98 -2.39
CA MET A 37 4.94 2.51 -2.32
C MET A 37 5.04 0.98 -2.39
N ILE A 38 4.18 0.25 -1.67
CA ILE A 38 4.14 -1.20 -1.72
C ILE A 38 3.77 -1.68 -3.12
N PHE A 39 2.81 -1.03 -3.79
CA PHE A 39 2.46 -1.35 -5.16
C PHE A 39 3.66 -1.17 -6.11
N LEU A 40 4.37 -0.04 -6.01
CA LEU A 40 5.59 0.22 -6.80
C LEU A 40 6.68 -0.84 -6.54
N LYS A 41 6.92 -1.18 -5.27
CA LYS A 41 7.89 -2.22 -4.87
C LYS A 41 7.52 -3.58 -5.46
N MET A 42 6.26 -3.98 -5.33
CA MET A 42 5.76 -5.24 -5.88
C MET A 42 5.86 -5.25 -7.42
N ALA A 43 5.53 -4.14 -8.08
CA ALA A 43 5.66 -4.02 -9.53
C ALA A 43 7.11 -4.23 -10.00
N ASP A 44 8.06 -3.64 -9.29
CA ASP A 44 9.49 -3.83 -9.55
C ASP A 44 9.94 -5.28 -9.28
N GLU A 45 9.54 -5.89 -8.18
CA GLU A 45 9.85 -7.30 -7.89
C GLU A 45 9.28 -8.26 -8.93
N TYR A 46 8.03 -8.04 -9.37
CA TYR A 46 7.42 -8.82 -10.44
C TYR A 46 8.14 -8.66 -11.77
N SER A 47 8.71 -7.48 -12.04
CA SER A 47 9.44 -7.24 -13.29
C SER A 47 10.74 -8.03 -13.40
N ARG A 48 11.27 -8.52 -12.27
CA ARG A 48 12.54 -9.25 -12.17
C ARG A 48 12.33 -10.77 -12.22
N PRO A 49 13.39 -11.56 -12.51
CA PRO A 49 13.35 -13.01 -12.36
C PRO A 49 12.93 -13.42 -10.94
N PRO A 50 12.13 -14.48 -10.77
CA PRO A 50 11.68 -15.45 -11.79
C PRO A 50 10.41 -15.04 -12.57
N TYR A 51 9.71 -13.99 -12.14
CA TYR A 51 8.37 -13.68 -12.64
C TYR A 51 8.38 -12.97 -14.00
N ASN A 52 9.32 -12.04 -14.21
CA ASN A 52 9.49 -11.28 -15.46
C ASN A 52 8.17 -10.66 -16.00
N ARG A 53 7.28 -10.24 -15.09
CA ARG A 53 5.98 -9.66 -15.41
C ARG A 53 6.05 -8.14 -15.38
N ASN A 54 5.90 -7.52 -16.55
CA ASN A 54 5.84 -6.07 -16.67
C ASN A 54 4.42 -5.55 -16.37
N LEU A 55 4.27 -4.70 -15.37
CA LEU A 55 2.99 -4.07 -15.00
C LEU A 55 2.73 -2.72 -15.71
N GLY A 56 3.61 -2.30 -16.63
CA GLY A 56 3.43 -1.08 -17.42
C GLY A 56 3.92 0.20 -16.74
N ILE A 57 4.72 0.08 -15.67
CA ILE A 57 5.39 1.22 -15.04
C ILE A 57 6.45 1.77 -16.00
N PRO A 58 6.40 3.07 -16.36
CA PRO A 58 7.38 3.67 -17.25
C PRO A 58 8.79 3.64 -16.68
N GLN A 59 9.78 3.48 -17.56
CA GLN A 59 11.19 3.65 -17.21
C GLN A 59 11.43 5.08 -16.67
N GLY A 60 12.25 5.20 -15.63
CA GLY A 60 12.50 6.47 -14.94
C GLY A 60 11.47 6.79 -13.85
N TYR A 61 10.50 5.90 -13.62
CA TYR A 61 9.44 6.00 -12.60
C TYR A 61 9.21 4.67 -11.88
N THR A 62 10.18 3.75 -11.98
CA THR A 62 10.14 2.46 -11.28
C THR A 62 10.60 2.61 -9.83
N TRP A 63 10.36 1.60 -9.00
CA TRP A 63 10.88 1.58 -7.63
C TRP A 63 12.41 1.74 -7.60
N ALA A 64 13.13 1.07 -8.52
CA ALA A 64 14.58 1.15 -8.62
C ALA A 64 15.10 2.55 -8.99
N ASP A 65 14.28 3.37 -9.65
CA ASP A 65 14.64 4.76 -9.99
C ASP A 65 14.53 5.70 -8.76
N MET A 66 13.91 5.23 -7.68
CA MET A 66 13.60 6.04 -6.50
C MET A 66 14.26 5.52 -5.21
N ASN A 67 14.40 4.21 -5.03
CA ASN A 67 14.79 3.61 -3.74
C ASN A 67 16.20 3.97 -3.25
N SER A 68 17.09 4.38 -4.15
CA SER A 68 18.45 4.85 -3.81
C SER A 68 18.55 6.36 -3.62
N LEU A 69 17.50 7.12 -3.90
CA LEU A 69 17.49 8.58 -3.74
C LEU A 69 17.28 8.98 -2.28
N SER A 70 17.63 10.22 -1.95
CA SER A 70 17.41 10.77 -0.61
C SER A 70 17.11 12.27 -0.65
N GLY A 71 16.59 12.80 0.45
CA GLY A 71 16.32 14.23 0.57
C GLY A 71 15.33 14.75 -0.48
N VAL A 72 15.65 15.92 -1.04
CA VAL A 72 14.79 16.61 -2.02
C VAL A 72 14.64 15.81 -3.31
N ASP A 73 15.68 15.09 -3.73
CA ASP A 73 15.63 14.31 -4.97
C ASP A 73 14.63 13.17 -4.87
N LEU A 74 14.60 12.48 -3.71
CA LEU A 74 13.60 11.45 -3.43
C LEU A 74 12.18 12.01 -3.42
N GLU A 75 11.97 13.13 -2.75
CA GLU A 75 10.65 13.77 -2.65
C GLU A 75 10.12 14.19 -4.03
N GLN A 76 10.96 14.81 -4.85
CA GLN A 76 10.60 15.21 -6.21
C GLN A 76 10.34 14.00 -7.11
N GLN A 77 11.19 12.97 -7.02
CA GLN A 77 11.02 11.75 -7.80
C GLN A 77 9.72 11.03 -7.44
N TYR A 78 9.39 10.95 -6.15
CA TYR A 78 8.15 10.35 -5.68
C TYR A 78 6.92 11.10 -6.21
N LYS A 79 6.89 12.43 -6.07
CA LYS A 79 5.82 13.29 -6.62
C LYS A 79 5.62 13.07 -8.12
N ARG A 80 6.70 13.14 -8.90
CA ARG A 80 6.65 12.91 -10.36
C ARG A 80 6.20 11.50 -10.72
N THR A 81 6.55 10.50 -9.92
CA THR A 81 6.10 9.11 -10.10
C THR A 81 4.61 8.98 -9.90
N LEU A 82 4.05 9.54 -8.83
CA LEU A 82 2.60 9.52 -8.59
C LEU A 82 1.84 10.20 -9.74
N GLU A 83 2.27 11.39 -10.15
CA GLU A 83 1.68 12.13 -11.28
C GLU A 83 1.73 11.32 -12.58
N LYS A 84 2.89 10.73 -12.90
CA LYS A 84 3.06 9.97 -14.14
C LYS A 84 2.21 8.71 -14.20
N LEU A 85 2.01 8.06 -13.05
CA LEU A 85 1.19 6.86 -12.98
C LEU A 85 -0.31 7.17 -13.02
N ALA A 86 -0.73 8.31 -12.45
CA ALA A 86 -2.10 8.79 -12.56
C ALA A 86 -2.54 9.02 -14.01
N GLU A 87 -1.61 9.38 -14.91
CA GLU A 87 -1.87 9.58 -16.34
C GLU A 87 -2.05 8.28 -17.14
N LYS A 88 -1.79 7.11 -16.54
CA LYS A 88 -1.85 5.83 -17.26
C LYS A 88 -3.28 5.35 -17.47
N PRO A 89 -3.58 4.67 -18.60
CA PRO A 89 -4.88 4.04 -18.77
C PRO A 89 -5.00 2.76 -17.92
N GLY A 90 -6.23 2.35 -17.65
CA GLY A 90 -6.56 1.10 -16.94
C GLY A 90 -6.22 1.15 -15.46
N ILE A 91 -5.92 -0.02 -14.88
CA ILE A 91 -5.78 -0.20 -13.43
C ILE A 91 -4.71 0.71 -12.80
N LEU A 92 -3.63 1.03 -13.52
CA LEU A 92 -2.61 1.95 -13.01
C LEU A 92 -3.17 3.36 -12.81
N GLY A 93 -3.91 3.88 -13.80
CA GLY A 93 -4.60 5.15 -13.66
C GLY A 93 -5.58 5.12 -12.51
N GLU A 94 -6.39 4.07 -12.42
CA GLU A 94 -7.40 3.91 -11.36
C GLU A 94 -6.79 3.92 -9.95
N ILE A 95 -5.65 3.24 -9.75
CA ILE A 95 -4.94 3.21 -8.46
C ILE A 95 -4.36 4.59 -8.11
N PHE A 96 -3.74 5.26 -9.07
CA PHE A 96 -2.99 6.50 -8.83
C PHE A 96 -3.79 7.78 -9.14
N THR A 97 -5.08 7.68 -9.49
CA THR A 97 -5.92 8.84 -9.79
C THR A 97 -5.99 9.74 -8.57
N GLY A 98 -5.56 10.99 -8.73
CA GLY A 98 -5.55 11.97 -7.64
C GLY A 98 -4.46 11.75 -6.59
N ALA A 99 -3.53 10.81 -6.82
CA ALA A 99 -2.44 10.51 -5.90
C ALA A 99 -1.56 11.76 -5.67
N GLN A 100 -1.31 12.07 -4.41
CA GLN A 100 -0.42 13.15 -4.00
C GLN A 100 0.51 12.67 -2.89
N ASN A 101 1.75 13.19 -2.87
CA ASN A 101 2.62 12.96 -1.73
C ASN A 101 2.13 13.78 -0.53
N LYS A 102 1.82 13.11 0.57
CA LYS A 102 1.38 13.71 1.82
C LYS A 102 2.46 13.71 2.92
N ILE A 103 3.64 13.18 2.62
CA ILE A 103 4.79 13.11 3.54
C ILE A 103 5.66 14.34 3.32
N SER A 104 5.73 15.20 4.34
CA SER A 104 6.40 16.50 4.24
C SER A 104 7.89 16.40 4.58
N GLU A 105 8.26 15.50 5.50
CA GLU A 105 9.66 15.32 5.88
C GLU A 105 10.37 14.30 4.98
N ALA A 106 11.33 14.77 4.18
CA ALA A 106 12.13 13.92 3.28
C ALA A 106 12.89 12.79 4.01
N ALA A 107 13.31 13.02 5.27
CA ALA A 107 13.98 11.99 6.07
C ALA A 107 13.04 10.84 6.44
N LYS A 108 11.77 11.14 6.74
CA LYS A 108 10.74 10.14 7.04
C LYS A 108 10.36 9.37 5.78
N LEU A 109 10.18 10.07 4.65
CA LEU A 109 9.97 9.45 3.34
C LEU A 109 11.09 8.45 3.02
N ALA A 110 12.36 8.86 3.14
CA ALA A 110 13.51 7.98 2.91
C ALA A 110 13.53 6.76 3.84
N ARG A 111 13.17 6.96 5.12
CA ARG A 111 13.07 5.87 6.10
C ARG A 111 12.01 4.85 5.69
N ILE A 112 10.84 5.29 5.25
CA ILE A 112 9.74 4.39 4.83
C ILE A 112 10.13 3.65 3.56
N VAL A 113 10.68 4.35 2.57
CA VAL A 113 11.16 3.74 1.32
C VAL A 113 12.17 2.63 1.63
N LYS A 114 13.13 2.91 2.52
CA LYS A 114 14.09 1.89 2.96
C LYS A 114 13.42 0.70 3.67
N MET A 115 12.51 0.97 4.61
CA MET A 115 11.79 -0.10 5.32
C MET A 115 10.97 -1.00 4.38
N ILE A 116 10.40 -0.43 3.32
CA ILE A 116 9.69 -1.19 2.28
C ILE A 116 10.66 -1.95 1.38
N ASP A 117 11.82 -1.36 1.07
CA ASP A 117 12.85 -1.97 0.22
C ASP A 117 13.51 -3.19 0.86
N ASP A 118 13.68 -3.17 2.19
CA ASP A 118 14.28 -4.24 3.00
C ASP A 118 13.44 -5.55 3.03
N GLU A 119 12.21 -5.52 2.52
CA GLU A 119 11.28 -6.67 2.50
C GLU A 119 11.04 -7.19 1.08
N ASN A 120 10.82 -8.51 0.96
CA ASN A 120 10.44 -9.15 -0.30
C ASN A 120 8.93 -9.44 -0.32
N TRP A 121 8.17 -8.52 -0.91
CA TRP A 121 6.71 -8.52 -0.84
C TRP A 121 6.09 -9.61 -1.71
N VAL A 122 6.58 -9.80 -2.93
CA VAL A 122 6.05 -10.80 -3.88
C VAL A 122 6.19 -12.21 -3.32
N SER A 123 7.25 -12.50 -2.56
CA SER A 123 7.44 -13.80 -1.92
C SER A 123 6.43 -14.15 -0.82
N MET A 124 5.72 -13.15 -0.27
CA MET A 124 4.68 -13.36 0.75
C MET A 124 3.42 -13.99 0.13
N SER A 125 2.75 -14.86 0.86
CA SER A 125 1.46 -15.42 0.42
C SER A 125 0.41 -14.32 0.27
N THR A 126 -0.58 -14.56 -0.60
CA THR A 126 -1.70 -13.64 -0.80
C THR A 126 -2.45 -13.40 0.50
N ASP A 127 -2.62 -14.42 1.34
CA ASP A 127 -3.28 -14.31 2.64
C ASP A 127 -2.56 -13.32 3.56
N VAL A 128 -1.22 -13.38 3.62
CA VAL A 128 -0.42 -12.45 4.44
C VAL A 128 -0.54 -11.02 3.95
N LYS A 129 -0.55 -10.79 2.63
CA LYS A 129 -0.76 -9.45 2.06
C LYS A 129 -2.16 -8.92 2.40
N GLY A 130 -3.15 -9.80 2.32
CA GLY A 130 -4.54 -9.51 2.72
C GLY A 130 -4.62 -9.11 4.18
N ASP A 131 -4.06 -9.91 5.08
CA ASP A 131 -4.08 -9.67 6.53
C ASP A 131 -3.39 -8.35 6.92
N ILE A 132 -2.27 -8.00 6.27
CA ILE A 132 -1.60 -6.71 6.47
C ILE A 132 -2.54 -5.57 6.08
N TYR A 133 -3.14 -5.63 4.89
CA TYR A 133 -3.99 -4.57 4.38
C TYR A 133 -5.29 -4.43 5.19
N GLU A 134 -5.92 -5.55 5.55
CA GLU A 134 -7.10 -5.61 6.39
C GLU A 134 -6.82 -5.08 7.80
N GLY A 135 -5.70 -5.48 8.41
CA GLY A 135 -5.30 -4.97 9.71
C GLY A 135 -5.06 -3.45 9.70
N LEU A 136 -4.43 -2.93 8.63
CA LEU A 136 -4.27 -1.49 8.43
C LEU A 136 -5.61 -0.76 8.32
N LEU A 137 -6.57 -1.31 7.57
CA LEU A 137 -7.90 -0.74 7.42
C LEU A 137 -8.68 -0.76 8.75
N GLU A 138 -8.62 -1.85 9.49
CA GLU A 138 -9.31 -1.99 10.78
C GLU A 138 -8.78 -0.98 11.80
N LYS A 139 -7.45 -0.81 11.92
CA LYS A 139 -6.91 0.22 12.81
C LYS A 139 -7.23 1.64 12.39
N ASN A 140 -7.25 1.91 11.09
CA ASN A 140 -7.69 3.21 10.59
C ASN A 140 -9.16 3.47 10.99
N ALA A 141 -10.02 2.45 10.89
CA ALA A 141 -11.42 2.54 11.29
C ALA A 141 -11.62 2.74 12.81
N GLU A 142 -10.75 2.18 13.64
CA GLU A 142 -10.76 2.38 15.10
C GLU A 142 -10.40 3.81 15.52
N ASP A 143 -9.67 4.57 14.68
CA ASP A 143 -9.35 5.96 14.96
C ASP A 143 -10.55 6.88 14.68
N THR A 144 -11.40 7.03 15.70
CA THR A 144 -12.57 7.92 15.71
C THR A 144 -12.24 9.39 15.38
N LYS A 145 -11.00 9.85 15.54
CA LYS A 145 -10.60 11.24 15.24
C LYS A 145 -10.44 11.49 13.75
N SER A 146 -10.06 10.46 12.99
CA SER A 146 -9.86 10.54 11.55
C SER A 146 -11.17 10.49 10.75
N GLY A 147 -12.25 9.99 11.36
CA GLY A 147 -13.52 9.75 10.68
C GLY A 147 -13.49 8.57 9.70
N ALA A 148 -12.38 7.83 9.60
CA ALA A 148 -12.21 6.75 8.64
C ALA A 148 -13.13 5.54 8.88
N GLY A 149 -13.66 5.39 10.10
CA GLY A 149 -14.66 4.35 10.44
C GLY A 149 -15.92 4.39 9.57
N GLN A 150 -16.22 5.51 8.90
CA GLN A 150 -17.35 5.61 7.96
C GLN A 150 -17.17 4.76 6.69
N TYR A 151 -15.93 4.40 6.34
CA TYR A 151 -15.61 3.58 5.17
C TYR A 151 -15.40 2.10 5.51
N PHE A 152 -15.54 1.73 6.79
CA PHE A 152 -15.27 0.40 7.29
C PHE A 152 -16.56 -0.29 7.73
N THR A 153 -16.68 -1.58 7.43
CA THR A 153 -17.75 -2.44 7.94
C THR A 153 -17.12 -3.63 8.65
N PRO A 154 -17.48 -3.92 9.93
CA PRO A 154 -16.91 -5.04 10.66
C PRO A 154 -17.06 -6.38 9.93
N ARG A 155 -15.99 -7.19 9.92
CA ARG A 155 -15.96 -8.46 9.18
C ARG A 155 -17.03 -9.45 9.61
N ALA A 156 -17.33 -9.52 10.92
CA ALA A 156 -18.41 -10.34 11.44
C ALA A 156 -19.79 -9.95 10.87
N LEU A 157 -20.03 -8.66 10.63
CA LEU A 157 -21.27 -8.19 10.01
C LEU A 157 -21.32 -8.55 8.52
N ILE A 158 -20.22 -8.34 7.78
CA ILE A 158 -20.12 -8.74 6.36
C ILE A 158 -20.36 -10.25 6.23
N GLN A 159 -19.73 -11.07 7.07
CA GLN A 159 -19.88 -12.53 7.06
C GLN A 159 -21.34 -12.93 7.31
N ALA A 160 -21.99 -12.39 8.34
CA ALA A 160 -23.40 -12.67 8.61
C ALA A 160 -24.31 -12.29 7.43
N MET A 161 -24.06 -11.14 6.79
CA MET A 161 -24.81 -10.71 5.60
C MET A 161 -24.61 -11.68 4.43
N VAL A 162 -23.36 -12.05 4.13
CA VAL A 162 -23.02 -12.98 3.04
C VAL A 162 -23.60 -14.38 3.30
N GLU A 163 -23.55 -14.86 4.54
CA GLU A 163 -24.14 -16.14 4.96
C GLU A 163 -25.67 -16.15 4.82
N CYS A 164 -26.33 -15.01 5.05
CA CYS A 164 -27.78 -14.89 4.85
C CYS A 164 -28.14 -14.79 3.35
N LEU A 165 -27.39 -13.99 2.60
CA LEU A 165 -27.64 -13.75 1.16
C LEU A 165 -27.29 -14.96 0.30
N ARG A 166 -26.30 -15.77 0.71
CA ARG A 166 -25.83 -16.99 0.03
C ARG A 166 -25.64 -16.76 -1.48
N PRO A 167 -24.73 -15.86 -1.89
CA PRO A 167 -24.48 -15.64 -3.30
C PRO A 167 -24.05 -16.94 -3.99
N GLU A 168 -24.59 -17.19 -5.18
CA GLU A 168 -24.26 -18.37 -5.98
C GLU A 168 -23.27 -18.01 -7.10
N PRO A 169 -22.43 -18.95 -7.56
CA PRO A 169 -21.60 -18.76 -8.73
C PRO A 169 -22.41 -18.27 -9.93
N MET A 170 -21.81 -17.42 -10.77
CA MET A 170 -22.43 -16.83 -11.97
C MET A 170 -23.60 -15.87 -11.71
N LYS A 171 -23.93 -15.55 -10.44
CA LYS A 171 -24.83 -14.43 -10.12
C LYS A 171 -24.04 -13.14 -9.94
N THR A 172 -24.60 -12.05 -10.45
CA THR A 172 -24.08 -10.71 -10.23
C THR A 172 -24.36 -10.27 -8.79
N ILE A 173 -23.35 -9.78 -8.08
CA ILE A 173 -23.53 -8.99 -6.87
C ILE A 173 -23.66 -7.54 -7.35
N ALA A 174 -24.86 -6.99 -7.24
CA ALA A 174 -25.22 -5.64 -7.68
C ALA A 174 -25.83 -4.85 -6.52
#